data_AF-A0A9Y6JF12-F1
#
_entry.id   AF-A0A9Y6JF12-F1
#
_cell.length_a   1.000
_cell.length_b   1.000
_cell.length_c   1.000
_cell.angle_alpha   90.00
_cell.angle_beta   90.00
_cell.angle_gamma   90.00
#
_symmetry.space_group_name_H-M   'P 1'
#
loop_
_entity.id
_entity.type
_entity.pdbx_description
1 polymer ?
#
loop_
_entity_poly.entity_id
_entity_poly.type
_entity_poly.pdbx_seq_one_letter_code
_entity_poly.pdbx_strand_id
1 'polypeptide(L)'
;MPYSEDTIKKMLPKIYLRKCVAHEINVALTYFRNLVPVMDKYVYNDGTTKNLMSLTGTIPATINNITYNIPICLWIEETYPQTAPICYIRPTQQMMILSGKYISSNGEVMLPYLREWKNGECDLMSLVQVMVAVFGEFPPVCMKPSAEPEQASCK
;
A
#
# COMPACT_ATOMS: atom_id res chain seq x y z
N MET A 1 -11.60 -3.48 -16.60
CA MET A 1 -10.35 -3.34 -15.83
C MET A 1 -9.19 -3.52 -16.78
N PRO A 2 -8.17 -2.65 -16.78
CA PRO A 2 -7.02 -2.79 -17.68
C PRO A 2 -6.16 -4.03 -17.36
N TYR A 3 -6.23 -4.53 -16.12
CA TYR A 3 -5.49 -5.71 -15.68
C TYR A 3 -6.42 -6.91 -15.58
N SER A 4 -6.31 -7.84 -16.53
CA SER A 4 -6.91 -9.17 -16.41
C SER A 4 -6.00 -10.09 -15.59
N GLU A 5 -6.58 -11.13 -14.96
CA GLU A 5 -5.80 -12.14 -14.23
C GLU A 5 -4.68 -12.74 -15.09
N ASP A 6 -4.95 -13.05 -16.36
CA ASP A 6 -3.95 -13.56 -17.30
C ASP A 6 -2.84 -12.55 -17.61
N THR A 7 -3.17 -11.25 -17.69
CA THR A 7 -2.17 -10.19 -17.85
C THR A 7 -1.25 -10.14 -16.63
N ILE A 8 -1.82 -10.14 -15.42
CA ILE A 8 -1.06 -10.08 -14.16
C ILE A 8 -0.15 -11.30 -14.03
N LYS A 9 -0.67 -12.49 -14.33
CA LYS A 9 0.08 -13.74 -14.33
C LYS A 9 1.29 -13.73 -15.28
N LYS A 10 1.20 -13.03 -16.42
CA LYS A 10 2.31 -12.86 -17.37
C LYS A 10 3.37 -11.87 -16.88
N MET A 11 3.00 -10.90 -16.04
CA MET A 11 3.94 -9.97 -15.42
C MET A 11 4.82 -10.65 -14.37
N LEU A 12 4.30 -11.67 -13.69
CA LEU A 12 4.98 -12.35 -12.59
C LEU A 12 6.09 -13.31 -13.09
N PRO A 13 7.32 -13.20 -12.54
CA PRO A 13 8.38 -14.19 -12.75
C PRO A 13 7.97 -15.61 -12.30
N LYS A 14 8.62 -16.64 -12.86
CA LYS A 14 8.28 -18.05 -12.57
C LYS A 14 8.48 -18.49 -11.12
N ILE A 15 9.30 -17.76 -10.36
CA ILE A 15 9.58 -18.01 -8.94
C ILE A 15 8.36 -17.75 -8.05
N TYR A 16 7.45 -16.86 -8.47
CA TYR A 16 6.18 -16.65 -7.80
C TYR A 16 5.25 -17.85 -7.99
N LEU A 17 4.34 -18.06 -7.04
CA LEU A 17 3.13 -18.86 -7.23
C LEU A 17 2.14 -18.11 -8.12
N ARG A 18 2.47 -17.97 -9.41
CA ARG A 18 1.85 -17.01 -10.35
C ARG A 18 0.33 -17.10 -10.43
N LYS A 19 -0.26 -18.30 -10.35
CA LYS A 19 -1.71 -18.48 -10.37
C LYS A 19 -2.36 -17.87 -9.12
N CYS A 20 -1.83 -18.21 -7.94
CA CYS A 20 -2.33 -17.71 -6.65
C CYS A 20 -2.21 -16.18 -6.58
N VAL A 21 -1.00 -15.66 -6.82
CA VAL A 21 -0.71 -14.23 -6.73
C VAL A 21 -1.55 -13.42 -7.73
N ALA A 22 -1.67 -13.88 -8.98
CA ALA A 22 -2.47 -13.19 -9.98
C ALA A 22 -3.96 -13.17 -9.63
N HIS A 23 -4.48 -14.29 -9.12
CA HIS A 23 -5.87 -14.38 -8.68
C HIS A 23 -6.17 -13.41 -7.54
N GLU A 24 -5.35 -13.41 -6.48
CA GLU A 24 -5.55 -12.52 -5.34
C GLU A 24 -5.42 -11.04 -5.70
N ILE A 25 -4.45 -10.69 -6.56
CA ILE A 25 -4.36 -9.34 -7.10
C ILE A 25 -5.65 -8.99 -7.87
N ASN A 26 -6.11 -9.87 -8.76
CA ASN A 26 -7.31 -9.62 -9.57
C ASN A 26 -8.57 -9.43 -8.70
N VAL A 27 -8.71 -10.21 -7.62
CA VAL A 27 -9.77 -10.03 -6.62
C VAL A 27 -9.64 -8.65 -5.96
N ALA A 28 -8.48 -8.29 -5.43
CA ALA A 28 -8.26 -6.99 -4.79
C ALA A 28 -8.57 -5.81 -5.75
N LEU A 29 -8.11 -5.89 -7.01
CA LEU A 29 -8.34 -4.85 -8.04
C LEU A 29 -9.81 -4.72 -8.44
N THR A 30 -10.63 -5.76 -8.27
CA THR A 30 -12.07 -5.69 -8.55
C THR A 30 -12.76 -4.67 -7.63
N TYR A 31 -12.31 -4.58 -6.37
CA TYR A 31 -12.85 -3.68 -5.37
C TYR A 31 -12.06 -2.36 -5.28
N PHE A 32 -10.73 -2.42 -5.36
CA PHE A 32 -9.83 -1.28 -5.22
C PHE A 32 -9.23 -0.87 -6.57
N ARG A 33 -10.07 -0.25 -7.40
CA ARG A 33 -9.79 0.04 -8.81
C ARG A 33 -8.66 1.05 -9.06
N ASN A 34 -8.29 1.82 -8.03
CA ASN A 34 -7.22 2.80 -8.09
C ASN A 34 -5.84 2.19 -7.78
N LEU A 35 -5.78 0.90 -7.43
CA LEU A 35 -4.53 0.17 -7.31
C LEU A 35 -4.11 -0.37 -8.67
N VAL A 36 -2.80 -0.44 -8.88
CA VAL A 36 -2.20 -0.87 -10.14
C VAL A 36 -1.08 -1.88 -9.84
N PRO A 37 -1.08 -3.06 -10.48
CA PRO A 37 0.02 -4.00 -10.39
C PRO A 37 1.22 -3.48 -11.19
N VAL A 38 2.40 -3.46 -10.58
CA VAL A 38 3.66 -2.99 -11.19
C VAL A 38 4.80 -3.90 -10.74
N MET A 39 5.60 -4.39 -11.69
CA MET A 39 6.88 -5.00 -11.40
C MET A 39 7.93 -3.90 -11.26
N ASP A 40 8.57 -3.80 -10.09
CA ASP A 40 9.55 -2.75 -9.81
C ASP A 40 10.64 -3.25 -8.85
N LYS A 41 11.75 -2.50 -8.75
CA LYS A 41 12.89 -2.83 -7.91
C LYS A 41 12.65 -2.38 -6.47
N TYR A 42 12.47 -3.36 -5.59
CA TYR A 42 12.48 -3.17 -4.15
C TYR A 42 13.90 -3.16 -3.61
N VAL A 43 14.18 -2.29 -2.64
CA VAL A 43 15.47 -2.19 -1.93
C VAL A 43 15.22 -2.49 -0.46
N TYR A 44 15.82 -3.56 0.04
CA TYR A 44 15.73 -3.97 1.44
C TYR A 44 16.61 -3.07 2.32
N ASN A 45 16.36 -3.12 3.63
CA ASN A 45 17.11 -2.33 4.62
C ASN A 45 18.60 -2.70 4.68
N ASP A 46 18.98 -3.90 4.25
CA ASP A 46 20.38 -4.35 4.14
C ASP A 46 21.06 -3.89 2.83
N GLY A 47 20.34 -3.13 1.99
CA GLY A 47 20.82 -2.64 0.70
C GLY A 47 20.69 -3.65 -0.45
N THR A 48 20.25 -4.88 -0.18
CA THR A 48 19.96 -5.83 -1.25
C THR A 48 18.75 -5.38 -2.06
N THR A 49 18.64 -5.84 -3.30
CA THR A 49 17.54 -5.43 -4.18
C THR A 49 16.92 -6.63 -4.87
N LYS A 50 15.61 -6.57 -5.11
CA LYS A 50 14.86 -7.57 -5.89
C LYS A 50 13.81 -6.89 -6.76
N ASN A 51 13.50 -7.51 -7.89
CA ASN A 51 12.36 -7.09 -8.71
C ASN A 51 11.10 -7.79 -8.21
N LEU A 52 10.24 -7.06 -7.52
CA LEU A 52 9.03 -7.59 -6.91
C LEU A 52 7.78 -7.04 -7.59
N MET A 53 6.69 -7.81 -7.53
CA MET A 53 5.36 -7.30 -7.82
C MET A 53 4.92 -6.34 -6.71
N SER A 54 4.33 -5.22 -7.09
CA SER A 54 3.69 -4.28 -6.17
C SER A 54 2.26 -3.95 -6.59
N LEU A 55 1.39 -3.64 -5.63
CA LEU A 55 0.13 -2.94 -5.85
C LEU A 55 0.27 -1.51 -5.36
N THR A 56 0.33 -0.57 -6.30
CA THR A 56 0.57 0.84 -6.01
C THR A 56 -0.63 1.67 -6.46
N GLY A 57 -1.06 2.62 -5.64
CA GLY A 57 -2.20 3.48 -5.95
C GLY A 57 -2.81 4.08 -4.71
N THR A 58 -4.13 4.26 -4.71
CA THR A 58 -4.86 4.79 -3.54
C THR A 58 -5.99 3.89 -3.09
N ILE A 59 -6.30 3.95 -1.79
CA ILE A 59 -7.46 3.31 -1.18
C ILE A 59 -8.35 4.34 -0.50
N PRO A 60 -9.68 4.19 -0.54
CA PRO A 60 -10.59 5.14 0.10
C PRO A 60 -10.64 4.87 1.61
N ALA A 61 -10.40 5.88 2.44
CA ALA A 61 -10.58 5.82 3.88
C ALA A 61 -11.48 6.98 4.35
N THR A 62 -12.48 6.70 5.17
CA THR A 62 -13.42 7.72 5.66
C THR A 62 -12.94 8.25 7.01
N ILE A 63 -12.51 9.50 7.03
CA ILE A 63 -11.99 10.20 8.21
C ILE A 63 -12.94 11.35 8.49
N ASN A 64 -13.58 11.36 9.67
CA ASN A 64 -14.56 12.39 10.06
C ASN A 64 -15.63 12.63 8.98
N ASN A 65 -16.25 11.55 8.48
CA ASN A 65 -17.29 11.55 7.44
C ASN A 65 -16.85 12.04 6.05
N ILE A 66 -15.55 12.27 5.82
CA ILE A 66 -14.99 12.63 4.52
C ILE A 66 -14.13 11.47 4.03
N THR A 67 -14.37 11.02 2.79
CA THR A 67 -13.56 9.97 2.17
C THR A 67 -12.32 10.56 1.51
N TYR A 68 -11.14 10.16 1.98
CA TYR A 68 -9.85 10.53 1.43
C TYR A 68 -9.24 9.36 0.65
N ASN A 69 -8.48 9.67 -0.39
CA ASN A 69 -7.72 8.69 -1.14
C ASN A 69 -6.31 8.59 -0.53
N ILE A 70 -6.08 7.53 0.24
CA ILE A 70 -4.82 7.29 0.93
C ILE A 70 -3.86 6.55 -0.01
N PRO A 71 -2.70 7.13 -0.33
CA PRO A 71 -1.76 6.51 -1.24
C PRO A 71 -0.93 5.42 -0.55
N ILE A 72 -0.93 4.23 -1.14
CA ILE A 72 -0.28 3.03 -0.60
C ILE A 72 0.52 2.29 -1.67
N CYS A 73 1.43 1.43 -1.21
CA CYS A 73 2.21 0.50 -2.03
C CYS A 73 2.39 -0.80 -1.25
N LEU A 74 1.84 -1.91 -1.78
CA LEU A 74 1.98 -3.25 -1.21
C LEU A 74 2.97 -4.04 -2.07
N TRP A 75 4.13 -4.38 -1.52
CA TRP A 75 5.11 -5.24 -2.17
C TRP A 75 4.83 -6.71 -1.86
N ILE A 76 4.77 -7.52 -2.90
CA ILE A 76 4.46 -8.94 -2.82
C ILE A 76 5.76 -9.72 -3.01
N GLU A 77 6.21 -10.35 -1.93
CA GLU A 77 7.40 -11.22 -1.94
C GLU A 77 7.19 -12.48 -2.81
N GLU A 78 8.29 -13.04 -3.29
CA GLU A 78 8.27 -14.29 -4.09
C GLU A 78 7.72 -15.48 -3.31
N THR A 79 7.85 -15.44 -1.98
CA THR A 79 7.35 -16.42 -1.01
C THR A 79 5.86 -16.27 -0.70
N TYR A 80 5.18 -15.25 -1.22
CA TYR A 80 3.74 -15.08 -1.05
C TYR A 80 2.95 -16.30 -1.58
N PRO A 81 1.92 -16.79 -0.87
CA PRO A 81 1.28 -16.23 0.34
C PRO A 81 1.86 -16.70 1.68
N GLN A 82 3.03 -17.35 1.70
CA GLN A 82 3.64 -17.80 2.98
C GLN A 82 4.13 -16.64 3.84
N THR A 83 4.48 -15.52 3.21
CA THR A 83 4.91 -14.29 3.87
C THR A 83 3.94 -13.17 3.53
N ALA A 84 3.66 -12.31 4.52
CA ALA A 84 2.84 -11.12 4.32
C ALA A 84 3.46 -10.17 3.26
N PRO A 85 2.65 -9.35 2.58
CA PRO A 85 3.16 -8.25 1.78
C PRO A 85 3.83 -7.18 2.65
N ILE A 86 4.86 -6.52 2.11
CA ILE A 86 5.48 -5.35 2.76
C ILE A 86 4.73 -4.10 2.31
N CYS A 87 4.13 -3.38 3.26
CA CYS A 87 3.19 -2.31 2.94
C CYS A 87 3.75 -0.94 3.34
N TYR A 88 3.63 0.06 2.46
CA TYR A 88 4.06 1.42 2.71
C TYR A 88 2.97 2.44 2.37
N ILE A 89 2.96 3.54 3.12
CA ILE A 89 2.31 4.78 2.74
C ILE A 89 3.18 5.52 1.74
N ARG A 90 2.59 6.04 0.67
CA ARG A 90 3.29 6.80 -0.39
C ARG A 90 2.80 8.25 -0.41
N PRO A 91 3.20 9.10 0.57
CA PRO A 91 2.70 10.47 0.64
C PRO A 91 3.02 11.25 -0.64
N THR A 92 2.10 12.11 -1.05
CA THR A 92 2.39 13.11 -2.09
C THR A 92 3.34 14.18 -1.55
N GLN A 93 3.85 15.06 -2.42
CA GLN A 93 4.71 16.17 -2.00
C GLN A 93 4.04 17.10 -0.98
N GLN A 94 2.71 17.15 -0.96
CA GLN A 94 1.91 17.98 -0.05
C GLN A 94 1.53 17.26 1.25
N MET A 95 1.87 15.98 1.40
CA MET A 95 1.52 15.17 2.58
C MET A 95 2.72 14.92 3.48
N MET A 96 2.45 14.65 4.75
CA MET A 96 3.42 14.14 5.73
C MET A 96 2.89 12.84 6.33
N ILE A 97 3.79 11.89 6.59
CA ILE A 97 3.47 10.63 7.26
C ILE A 97 3.22 10.92 8.75
N LEU A 98 2.14 10.35 9.27
CA LEU A 98 1.84 10.31 10.70
C LEU A 98 2.30 8.96 11.25
N SER A 99 3.50 8.93 11.82
CA SER A 99 4.01 7.73 12.49
C SER A 99 3.29 7.49 13.82
N GLY A 100 3.22 6.23 14.25
CA GLY A 100 2.53 5.84 15.46
C GLY A 100 2.34 4.33 15.57
N LYS A 101 1.20 3.92 16.15
CA LYS A 101 0.91 2.51 16.48
C LYS A 101 0.94 1.58 15.26
N TYR A 102 0.45 2.06 14.12
CA TYR A 102 0.27 1.26 12.91
C TYR A 102 1.17 1.67 11.75
N ILE A 103 1.92 2.77 11.88
CA ILE A 103 2.77 3.32 10.82
C ILE A 103 4.14 3.67 11.42
N SER A 104 5.23 3.19 10.82
CA SER A 104 6.58 3.52 11.24
C SER A 104 7.01 4.92 10.75
N SER A 105 8.17 5.40 11.19
CA SER A 105 8.72 6.70 10.74
C SER A 105 9.06 6.76 9.25
N ASN A 106 9.36 5.62 8.61
CA ASN A 106 9.62 5.56 7.16
C ASN A 106 8.34 5.33 6.33
N GLY A 107 7.17 5.24 6.97
CA GLY A 107 5.89 5.01 6.31
C GLY A 107 5.50 3.54 6.14
N GLU A 108 6.28 2.61 6.68
CA GLU A 108 5.92 1.19 6.70
C GLU A 108 4.67 0.94 7.57
N VAL A 109 3.75 0.15 7.05
CA VAL A 109 2.49 -0.19 7.71
C VAL A 109 2.72 -1.42 8.59
N MET A 110 2.46 -1.28 9.89
CA MET A 110 2.75 -2.26 10.94
C MET A 110 1.47 -2.79 11.61
N LEU A 111 0.49 -3.22 10.81
CA LEU A 111 -0.79 -3.72 11.31
C LEU A 111 -0.67 -5.10 11.98
N PRO A 112 -1.49 -5.42 13.00
CA PRO A 112 -1.56 -6.77 13.57
C PRO A 112 -1.83 -7.85 12.51
N TYR A 113 -2.70 -7.55 11.54
CA TYR A 113 -3.01 -8.45 10.42
C TYR A 113 -1.78 -8.85 9.60
N LEU A 114 -0.77 -7.96 9.46
CA LEU A 114 0.49 -8.27 8.79
C LEU A 114 1.43 -9.09 9.69
N ARG A 115 1.45 -8.79 11.00
CA ARG A 115 2.31 -9.49 11.97
C ARG A 115 1.85 -10.93 12.24
N GLU A 116 0.54 -11.15 12.21
CA GLU A 116 -0.11 -12.43 12.46
C GLU A 116 -0.50 -13.14 11.17
N TRP A 117 0.11 -12.75 10.04
CA TRP A 117 -0.20 -13.29 8.72
C TRP A 117 -0.06 -14.81 8.69
N LYS A 118 -1.13 -15.48 8.24
CA LYS A 118 -1.17 -16.93 8.07
C LYS A 118 -1.66 -17.27 6.68
N ASN A 119 -0.87 -18.06 5.96
CA ASN A 119 -1.28 -18.57 4.66
C ASN A 119 -2.56 -19.40 4.77
N GLY A 120 -3.54 -19.11 3.90
CA GLY A 120 -4.86 -19.76 3.88
C GLY A 120 -5.91 -19.10 4.78
N GLU A 121 -5.51 -18.22 5.70
CA GLU A 121 -6.41 -17.39 6.52
C GLU A 121 -6.34 -15.91 6.13
N CYS A 122 -5.18 -15.44 5.66
CA CYS A 122 -4.94 -14.07 5.25
C CYS A 122 -4.82 -13.93 3.73
N ASP A 123 -5.31 -12.81 3.19
CA ASP A 123 -5.28 -12.50 1.76
C ASP A 123 -5.16 -10.98 1.50
N LEU A 124 -4.83 -10.60 0.26
CA LEU A 124 -4.65 -9.18 -0.14
C LEU A 124 -5.91 -8.34 0.01
N MET A 125 -7.08 -8.89 -0.31
CA MET A 125 -8.34 -8.14 -0.29
C MET A 125 -8.70 -7.75 1.15
N SER A 126 -8.64 -8.74 2.04
CA SER A 126 -8.87 -8.60 3.48
C SER A 126 -7.84 -7.65 4.10
N LEU A 127 -6.56 -7.75 3.75
CA LEU A 127 -5.52 -6.80 4.18
C LEU A 127 -5.89 -5.36 3.82
N VAL A 128 -6.29 -5.10 2.56
CA VAL A 128 -6.65 -3.75 2.13
C VAL A 128 -7.92 -3.25 2.82
N GLN A 129 -8.90 -4.11 3.09
CA GLN A 129 -10.07 -3.75 3.91
C GLN A 129 -9.69 -3.34 5.33
N VAL A 130 -8.78 -4.08 5.97
CA VAL A 130 -8.25 -3.73 7.29
C VAL A 130 -7.53 -2.39 7.23
N MET A 131 -6.72 -2.12 6.20
CA MET A 131 -6.08 -0.82 6.01
C MET A 131 -7.11 0.31 5.88
N VAL A 132 -8.18 0.12 5.09
CA VAL A 132 -9.26 1.11 4.94
C VAL A 132 -9.92 1.43 6.28
N ALA A 133 -10.27 0.41 7.06
CA ALA A 133 -10.89 0.60 8.37
C ALA A 133 -9.94 1.31 9.35
N VAL A 134 -8.71 0.82 9.48
CA VAL A 134 -7.73 1.38 10.42
C VAL A 134 -7.35 2.81 10.04
N PHE A 135 -7.20 3.13 8.75
CA PHE A 135 -6.86 4.49 8.32
C PHE A 135 -8.01 5.48 8.42
N GLY A 136 -9.26 5.00 8.50
CA GLY A 136 -10.41 5.83 8.82
C GLY A 136 -10.39 6.32 10.27
N GLU A 137 -9.97 5.46 11.19
CA GLU A 137 -9.84 5.78 12.63
C GLU A 137 -8.50 6.45 12.97
N PHE A 138 -7.41 6.00 12.33
CA PHE A 138 -6.03 6.43 12.56
C PHE A 138 -5.41 6.86 11.23
N PRO A 139 -5.64 8.11 10.79
CA PRO A 139 -5.12 8.61 9.52
C PRO A 139 -3.59 8.47 9.42
N PRO A 140 -3.05 7.89 8.34
CA PRO A 140 -1.61 7.66 8.20
C PRO A 140 -0.86 8.86 7.63
N VAL A 141 -1.58 9.88 7.16
CA VAL A 141 -1.03 11.10 6.57
C VAL A 141 -1.82 12.33 6.98
N CYS A 142 -1.17 13.48 7.00
CA CYS A 142 -1.80 14.79 7.02
C CYS A 142 -1.26 15.67 5.88
N MET A 143 -1.92 16.79 5.62
CA MET A 143 -1.39 17.81 4.72
C MET A 143 -0.29 18.61 5.40
N LYS A 144 0.73 18.99 4.65
CA LYS A 144 1.74 19.95 5.07
C LYS A 144 1.07 21.29 5.37
N PRO A 145 1.50 22.03 6.41
CA PRO A 145 1.06 23.40 6.60
C PRO A 145 1.42 24.20 5.34
N SER A 146 0.45 24.92 4.77
CA SER A 146 0.77 25.93 3.76
C SER A 146 1.56 27.03 4.44
N ALA A 147 2.75 27.36 3.92
CA ALA A 147 3.42 28.60 4.29
C ALA A 147 2.51 29.76 3.86
N GLU A 148 1.91 30.47 4.81
CA GLU A 148 1.29 31.76 4.52
C GLU A 148 2.40 32.71 4.02
N PRO A 149 2.21 33.46 2.92
CA PRO A 149 3.17 34.48 2.53
C PRO A 149 3.19 35.56 3.61
N GLU A 150 4.33 35.67 4.28
CA GLU A 150 4.65 36.72 5.24
C GLU A 150 4.37 38.09 4.58
N GLN A 151 3.32 38.78 5.04
CA GLN A 151 3.01 40.13 4.58
C GLN A 151 4.21 41.02 4.88
N ALA A 152 4.92 41.44 3.83
CA ALA A 152 5.93 42.47 3.89
C ALA A 152 5.31 43.73 4.52
N SER A 153 5.66 43.97 5.78
CA SER A 153 5.39 45.23 6.48
C SER A 153 6.28 46.29 5.84
N CYS A 154 5.71 47.10 4.95
CA CYS A 154 6.34 48.33 4.51
C CYS A 154 6.44 49.29 5.70
N LYS A 155 7.67 49.63 6.08
CA LYS A 155 8.01 50.84 6.84
C LYS A 155 9.01 51.67 6.04
#